data_AF-A0A258KYR0-F1
#
_entry.id   AF-A0A258KYR0-F1
#
_cell.length_a   1.000
_cell.length_b   1.000
_cell.length_c   1.000
_cell.angle_alpha   90.00
_cell.angle_beta   90.00
_cell.angle_gamma   90.00
#
_symmetry.space_group_name_H-M   'P 1'
#
loop_
_entity.id
_entity.type
_entity.pdbx_description
1 polymer ?
#
loop_
_entity_poly.entity_id
_entity_poly.type
_entity_poly.pdbx_seq_one_letter_code
_entity_poly.pdbx_strand_id
1 'polypeptide(L)'
;MLNNIHIANSQVGAVNTGDYVRIDAAITMMRGSDAEEAGTIIRALAEGVANTRGLDPKHKEELVDLIDALSDEIVKRRKPSVVRSLFRSLKENVQDIAALSGIAEALGAALEKILG
;
A
#
# COMPACT_ATOMS: atom_id res chain seq x y z
N MET A 1 -2.99 19.69 -4.00
CA MET A 1 -2.71 18.27 -3.69
C MET A 1 -3.13 18.05 -2.24
N LEU A 2 -3.97 17.05 -1.97
CA LEU A 2 -4.29 16.62 -0.61
C LEU A 2 -3.26 15.58 -0.22
N ASN A 3 -2.32 15.91 0.67
CA ASN A 3 -1.36 14.94 1.18
C ASN A 3 -2.07 14.00 2.14
N ASN A 4 -2.15 12.72 1.79
CA ASN A 4 -2.77 11.69 2.62
C ASN A 4 -1.74 10.99 3.49
N ILE A 5 -0.48 10.86 3.04
CA ILE A 5 0.55 10.06 3.71
C ILE A 5 1.39 10.93 4.65
N HIS A 6 1.42 10.56 5.93
CA HIS A 6 2.21 11.23 6.95
C HIS A 6 3.37 10.36 7.40
N ILE A 7 4.59 10.74 7.01
CA ILE A 7 5.81 10.03 7.36
C ILE A 7 6.61 10.85 8.37
N ALA A 8 6.68 10.40 9.63
CA ALA A 8 7.44 11.08 10.68
C ALA A 8 8.88 10.55 10.72
N ASN A 9 9.87 11.41 10.48
CA ASN A 9 11.31 11.10 10.61
C ASN A 9 11.78 9.87 9.79
N SER A 10 11.30 9.71 8.56
CA SER A 10 11.86 8.67 7.70
C SER A 10 13.30 9.04 7.34
N GLN A 11 14.19 8.05 7.39
CA GLN A 11 15.46 8.12 6.65
C GLN A 11 15.11 8.03 5.15
N VAL A 12 14.51 9.10 4.63
CA VAL A 12 14.02 9.24 3.24
C VAL A 12 15.16 9.12 2.22
N GLY A 13 16.43 9.15 2.66
CA GLY A 13 17.59 9.00 1.80
C GLY A 13 17.71 7.66 1.07
N ALA A 14 16.90 6.64 1.41
CA ALA A 14 16.95 5.32 0.77
C ALA A 14 15.62 4.81 0.20
N VAL A 15 14.52 5.57 0.31
CA VAL A 15 13.20 5.15 -0.22
C VAL A 15 12.74 6.17 -1.26
N ASN A 16 12.39 5.68 -2.44
CA ASN A 16 12.09 6.49 -3.60
C ASN A 16 10.79 7.30 -3.38
N THR A 17 10.97 8.58 -3.02
CA THR A 17 9.87 9.52 -2.74
C THR A 17 8.83 9.63 -3.85
N GLY A 18 9.19 9.30 -5.09
CA GLY A 18 8.26 9.28 -6.22
C GLY A 18 7.15 8.24 -6.09
N ASP A 19 7.38 7.15 -5.37
CA ASP A 19 6.40 6.06 -5.24
C ASP A 19 5.32 6.43 -4.23
N TYR A 20 5.71 7.03 -3.11
CA TYR A 20 4.75 7.60 -2.15
C TYR A 20 3.86 8.67 -2.76
N VAL A 21 4.38 9.49 -3.68
CA VAL A 21 3.57 10.49 -4.40
C VAL A 21 2.52 9.80 -5.31
N ARG A 22 2.88 8.70 -5.97
CA ARG A 22 1.93 7.95 -6.80
C ARG A 22 0.89 7.21 -5.97
N ILE A 23 1.30 6.59 -4.86
CA ILE A 23 0.39 5.98 -3.89
C ILE A 23 -0.60 7.04 -3.36
N ASP A 24 -0.11 8.23 -2.99
CA ASP A 24 -0.95 9.33 -2.51
C ASP A 24 -1.99 9.79 -3.54
N ALA A 25 -1.58 9.88 -4.82
CA ALA A 25 -2.48 10.18 -5.92
C ALA A 25 -3.54 9.09 -6.11
N ALA A 26 -3.15 7.81 -6.06
CA ALA A 26 -4.07 6.68 -6.16
C ALA A 26 -5.09 6.69 -5.02
N ILE A 27 -4.66 6.93 -3.77
CA ILE A 27 -5.55 7.08 -2.61
C ILE A 27 -6.55 8.23 -2.83
N THR A 28 -6.10 9.35 -3.40
CA THR A 28 -6.97 10.48 -3.73
C THR A 28 -8.03 10.09 -4.74
N MET A 29 -7.68 9.28 -5.75
CA MET A 29 -8.61 8.79 -6.77
C MET A 29 -9.62 7.77 -6.23
N MET A 30 -9.28 7.01 -5.19
CA MET A 30 -10.20 6.05 -4.55
C MET A 30 -11.24 6.71 -3.64
N ARG A 31 -11.04 7.97 -3.25
CA ARG A 31 -11.96 8.69 -2.34
C ARG A 31 -13.32 8.92 -2.98
N GLY A 32 -14.40 8.63 -2.26
CA GLY A 32 -15.77 8.72 -2.77
C GLY A 32 -16.15 7.61 -3.75
N SER A 33 -15.30 6.58 -3.91
CA SER A 33 -15.58 5.39 -4.71
C SER A 33 -15.83 4.17 -3.83
N ASP A 34 -16.21 3.05 -4.44
CA ASP A 34 -16.31 1.75 -3.78
C ASP A 34 -14.96 1.25 -3.21
N ALA A 35 -13.84 1.79 -3.70
CA ALA A 35 -12.49 1.46 -3.23
C ALA A 35 -11.97 2.37 -2.11
N GLU A 36 -12.79 3.27 -1.54
CA GLU A 36 -12.33 4.22 -0.52
C GLU A 36 -11.77 3.52 0.74
N GLU A 37 -12.40 2.42 1.16
CA GLU A 37 -11.91 1.60 2.27
C GLU A 37 -10.52 1.02 1.96
N ALA A 38 -10.32 0.48 0.75
CA ALA A 38 -9.03 -0.04 0.31
C ALA A 38 -7.97 1.09 0.28
N GLY A 39 -8.31 2.27 -0.23
CA GLY A 39 -7.39 3.43 -0.23
C GLY A 39 -6.98 3.86 1.17
N THR A 40 -7.91 3.85 2.13
CA THR A 40 -7.60 4.14 3.55
C THR A 40 -6.62 3.13 4.15
N ILE A 41 -6.78 1.85 3.83
CA ILE A 41 -5.89 0.79 4.34
C ILE A 41 -4.54 0.81 3.63
N ILE A 42 -4.49 1.09 2.33
CA ILE A 42 -3.26 1.29 1.55
C ILE A 42 -2.42 2.42 2.15
N ARG A 43 -3.05 3.54 2.53
CA ARG A 43 -2.38 4.62 3.28
C ARG A 43 -1.73 4.08 4.54
N ALA A 44 -2.50 3.38 5.39
CA ALA A 44 -2.01 2.86 6.66
C ALA A 44 -0.84 1.89 6.45
N LEU A 45 -0.88 1.07 5.40
CA LEU A 45 0.19 0.14 5.06
C LEU A 45 1.46 0.89 4.61
N ALA A 46 1.32 1.87 3.72
CA ALA A 46 2.44 2.68 3.23
C ALA A 46 3.14 3.46 4.38
N GLU A 47 2.35 4.06 5.27
CA GLU A 47 2.85 4.71 6.49
C GLU A 47 3.50 3.70 7.45
N GLY A 48 2.89 2.52 7.60
CA GLY A 48 3.44 1.42 8.39
C GLY A 48 4.82 0.99 7.91
N VAL A 49 4.99 0.77 6.61
CA VAL A 49 6.28 0.41 5.99
C VAL A 49 7.33 1.49 6.23
N ALA A 50 6.96 2.76 6.02
CA ALA A 50 7.87 3.89 6.23
C ALA A 50 8.39 3.93 7.69
N ASN A 51 7.47 3.74 8.64
CA ASN A 51 7.72 3.90 10.07
C ASN A 51 8.26 2.64 10.77
N THR A 52 8.19 1.47 10.12
CA THR A 52 8.69 0.22 10.70
C THR A 52 10.21 0.28 10.84
N ARG A 53 10.68 0.04 12.07
CA ARG A 53 12.12 -0.07 12.38
C ARG A 53 12.57 -1.51 12.17
N GLY A 54 13.81 -1.69 11.75
CA GLY A 54 14.40 -3.02 11.55
C GLY A 54 14.14 -3.66 10.19
N LEU A 55 13.34 -3.02 9.31
CA LEU A 55 13.35 -3.32 7.89
C LEU A 55 14.59 -2.72 7.24
N ASP A 56 15.34 -3.55 6.52
CA ASP A 56 16.42 -3.04 5.68
C ASP A 56 15.86 -2.19 4.52
N PRO A 57 16.64 -1.25 3.97
CA PRO A 57 16.15 -0.33 2.95
C PRO A 57 15.61 -1.00 1.69
N LYS A 58 16.21 -2.11 1.26
CA LYS A 58 15.81 -2.81 0.04
C LYS A 58 14.45 -3.47 0.23
N HIS A 59 14.22 -4.09 1.37
CA HIS A 59 12.91 -4.66 1.69
C HIS A 59 11.84 -3.57 1.84
N LYS A 60 12.18 -2.39 2.38
CA LYS A 60 11.23 -1.25 2.39
C LYS A 60 10.87 -0.79 0.98
N GLU A 61 11.86 -0.67 0.10
CA GLU A 61 11.66 -0.28 -1.30
C GLU A 61 10.73 -1.28 -2.02
N GLU A 62 11.00 -2.58 -1.90
CA GLU A 62 10.17 -3.63 -2.50
C GLU A 62 8.71 -3.60 -2.01
N LEU A 63 8.50 -3.36 -0.71
CA LEU A 63 7.16 -3.21 -0.15
C LEU A 63 6.44 -1.98 -0.70
N VAL A 64 7.14 -0.84 -0.84
CA VAL A 64 6.57 0.38 -1.40
C VAL A 64 6.22 0.20 -2.88
N ASP A 65 7.06 -0.48 -3.66
CA ASP A 65 6.80 -0.81 -5.06
C ASP A 65 5.55 -1.68 -5.22
N LEU A 66 5.40 -2.71 -4.37
CA LEU A 66 4.21 -3.57 -4.37
C LEU A 66 2.94 -2.78 -4.02
N ILE A 67 3.03 -1.85 -3.06
CA ILE A 67 1.91 -0.99 -2.67
C ILE A 67 1.54 -0.03 -3.82
N ASP A 68 2.54 0.58 -4.47
CA ASP A 68 2.33 1.46 -5.63
C ASP A 68 1.63 0.70 -6.77
N ALA A 69 2.20 -0.43 -7.20
CA ALA A 69 1.65 -1.26 -8.27
C ALA A 69 0.22 -1.74 -7.96
N LEU A 70 -0.04 -2.16 -6.72
CA LEU A 70 -1.38 -2.57 -6.29
C LEU A 70 -2.36 -1.40 -6.35
N SER A 71 -1.98 -0.24 -5.81
CA SER A 71 -2.83 0.95 -5.81
C SER A 71 -3.16 1.44 -7.22
N ASP A 72 -2.17 1.39 -8.12
CA ASP A 72 -2.30 1.76 -9.52
C ASP A 72 -3.24 0.82 -10.28
N GLU A 73 -3.10 -0.50 -10.07
CA GLU A 73 -3.98 -1.48 -10.71
C GLU A 73 -5.43 -1.33 -10.23
N ILE A 74 -5.68 -1.11 -8.94
CA ILE A 74 -7.03 -0.89 -8.37
C ILE A 74 -7.72 0.31 -9.03
N VAL A 75 -6.98 1.38 -9.26
CA VAL A 75 -7.50 2.62 -9.87
C VAL A 75 -7.70 2.49 -11.38
N LYS A 76 -6.77 1.83 -12.09
CA LYS A 76 -6.77 1.83 -13.56
C LYS A 76 -7.66 0.76 -14.18
N ARG A 77 -7.43 -0.50 -13.81
CA ARG A 77 -7.95 -1.67 -14.55
C ARG A 77 -8.72 -2.63 -13.67
N ARG A 78 -8.37 -2.68 -12.38
CA ARG A 78 -8.94 -3.51 -11.33
C ARG A 78 -9.12 -4.97 -11.78
N LYS A 79 -8.14 -5.54 -12.50
CA LYS A 79 -8.23 -6.93 -12.96
C LYS A 79 -8.09 -7.85 -11.76
N PRO A 80 -9.10 -8.66 -11.40
CA PRO A 80 -9.08 -9.40 -10.13
C PRO A 80 -7.87 -10.33 -9.97
N SER A 81 -7.44 -11.00 -11.05
CA SER A 81 -6.26 -11.87 -11.02
C SER A 81 -4.97 -11.11 -10.76
N VAL A 82 -4.81 -9.90 -11.30
CA VAL A 82 -3.62 -9.06 -11.11
C VAL A 82 -3.61 -8.49 -9.70
N VAL A 83 -4.73 -7.93 -9.25
CA VAL A 83 -4.89 -7.39 -7.89
C VAL A 83 -4.61 -8.48 -6.84
N ARG A 84 -5.18 -9.68 -7.00
CA ARG A 84 -4.94 -10.81 -6.09
C ARG A 84 -3.48 -11.27 -6.11
N SER A 85 -2.81 -11.24 -7.27
CA SER A 85 -1.39 -11.61 -7.39
C SER A 85 -0.49 -10.60 -6.66
N LEU A 86 -0.70 -9.31 -6.89
CA LEU A 86 0.05 -8.24 -6.23
C LEU A 86 -0.19 -8.27 -4.72
N PHE A 87 -1.45 -8.41 -4.30
CA PHE A 87 -1.80 -8.52 -2.89
C PHE A 87 -1.17 -9.75 -2.22
N ARG A 88 -1.13 -10.91 -2.89
CA ARG A 88 -0.47 -12.10 -2.34
C ARG A 88 1.01 -11.86 -2.08
N SER A 89 1.72 -11.32 -3.07
CA SER A 89 3.15 -11.01 -2.92
C SER A 89 3.38 -9.99 -1.80
N LEU A 90 2.55 -8.95 -1.70
CA LEU A 90 2.58 -7.99 -0.61
C LEU A 90 2.36 -8.66 0.75
N LYS A 91 1.34 -9.51 0.87
CA LYS A 91 1.01 -10.25 2.10
C LYS A 91 2.16 -11.16 2.53
N GLU A 92 2.76 -11.89 1.61
CA GLU A 92 3.91 -12.78 1.87
C GLU A 92 5.11 -12.02 2.42
N ASN A 93 5.37 -10.80 1.95
CA ASN A 93 6.49 -9.97 2.42
C ASN A 93 6.23 -9.30 3.78
N VAL A 94 4.97 -9.14 4.21
CA VAL A 94 4.63 -8.47 5.47
C VAL A 94 4.11 -9.39 6.58
N GLN A 95 3.92 -10.69 6.31
CA GLN A 95 3.30 -11.63 7.26
C GLN A 95 4.06 -11.78 8.58
N ASP A 96 5.38 -11.71 8.55
CA ASP A 96 6.22 -11.85 9.76
C ASP A 96 6.41 -10.51 10.50
N ILE A 97 5.89 -9.42 9.95
CA ILE A 97 5.97 -8.08 10.53
C ILE A 97 4.64 -7.81 11.22
N ALA A 98 4.56 -8.11 12.52
CA ALA A 98 3.31 -8.05 13.29
C ALA A 98 2.52 -6.74 13.10
N ALA A 99 3.22 -5.60 13.00
CA ALA A 99 2.61 -4.29 12.78
C ALA A 99 1.95 -4.12 11.39
N LEU A 100 2.40 -4.87 10.38
CA LEU A 100 1.93 -4.77 9.00
C LEU A 100 1.00 -5.93 8.60
N SER A 101 1.19 -7.12 9.18
CA SER A 101 0.36 -8.29 8.86
C SER A 101 -1.13 -8.03 9.08
N GLY A 102 -1.50 -7.42 10.21
CA GLY A 102 -2.90 -7.08 10.49
C GLY A 102 -3.48 -6.04 9.51
N ILE A 103 -2.66 -5.10 9.04
CA ILE A 103 -3.07 -4.12 8.03
C ILE A 103 -3.29 -4.80 6.68
N ALA A 104 -2.40 -5.73 6.30
CA ALA A 104 -2.53 -6.50 5.07
C ALA A 104 -3.76 -7.42 5.09
N GLU A 105 -4.11 -8.01 6.23
CA GLU A 105 -5.35 -8.79 6.35
C GLU A 105 -6.60 -7.93 6.11
N ALA A 106 -6.65 -6.73 6.72
CA ALA A 106 -7.72 -5.78 6.48
C ALA A 106 -7.80 -5.37 5.00
N LEU A 107 -6.64 -5.18 4.35
CA LEU A 107 -6.58 -4.87 2.92
C LEU A 107 -7.18 -6.00 2.10
N GLY A 108 -6.82 -7.25 2.38
CA GLY A 108 -7.38 -8.41 1.69
C GLY A 108 -8.90 -8.46 1.79
N ALA A 109 -9.46 -8.21 2.97
CA ALA A 109 -10.91 -8.16 3.16
C ALA A 109 -11.56 -7.02 2.36
N ALA A 110 -10.95 -5.84 2.31
CA ALA A 110 -11.43 -4.72 1.52
C ALA A 110 -11.34 -4.99 0.00
N LEU A 111 -10.28 -5.67 -0.45
CA LEU A 111 -10.11 -6.05 -1.86
C LEU A 111 -11.19 -7.03 -2.32
N GLU A 112 -11.52 -8.05 -1.53
CA GLU A 112 -12.57 -9.00 -1.91
C GLU A 112 -13.95 -8.33 -2.04
N LYS A 113 -14.24 -7.29 -1.26
CA LYS A 113 -15.49 -6.50 -1.42
C LYS A 113 -15.60 -5.81 -2.78
N ILE A 114 -14.48 -5.36 -3.35
CA ILE A 114 -14.46 -4.59 -4.61
C ILE A 114 -14.20 -5.44 -5.85
N LEU A 115 -13.67 -6.66 -5.67
CA LEU A 115 -13.37 -7.58 -6.77
C LEU A 115 -14.53 -8.55 -7.07
N GLY A 116 -15.38 -8.81 -6.08
CA GLY A 116 -16.36 -9.91 -6.13
C GLY A 116 -15.72 -11.28 -6.23
#